data_AF-A0A961PB39-F1
#
_entry.id   AF-A0A961PB39-F1
#
_cell.length_a   1.000
_cell.length_b   1.000
_cell.length_c   1.000
_cell.angle_alpha   90.00
_cell.angle_beta   90.00
_cell.angle_gamma   90.00
#
_symmetry.space_group_name_H-M   'P 1'
#
loop_
_entity.id
_entity.type
_entity.pdbx_description
1 polymer ?
#
loop_
_entity_poly.entity_id
_entity_poly.type
_entity_poly.pdbx_seq_one_letter_code
_entity_poly.pdbx_strand_id
1 'polypeptide(L)' 'KDVTECTGGVLAVTDEDLSDRYHTACDPRLNASQALELAFLVAEELAGGDKPLAAKVAHG' A
#
# COMPACT_ATOMS: atom_id res chain seq x y z
N LYS A 1 -11.68 3.82 -0.27
CA LYS A 1 -11.63 5.30 -0.47
C LYS A 1 -10.25 5.60 -1.03
N ASP A 2 -10.17 6.46 -2.04
CA ASP A 2 -8.89 6.87 -2.61
C ASP A 2 -8.32 8.03 -1.78
N VAL A 3 -7.28 7.76 -0.98
CA VAL A 3 -6.66 8.69 -0.01
C VAL A 3 -5.15 8.67 -0.13
N THR A 4 -4.51 9.77 0.28
CA THR A 4 -3.05 9.92 0.35
C THR A 4 -2.68 10.20 1.80
N GLU A 5 -2.77 9.18 2.65
CA GLU A 5 -2.53 9.31 4.09
C GLU A 5 -1.21 8.63 4.52
N CYS A 6 -0.81 7.54 3.86
CA CYS A 6 0.48 6.86 4.08
C CYS A 6 1.39 7.00 2.86
N THR A 7 2.69 7.23 3.08
CA THR A 7 3.71 7.30 2.02
C THR A 7 4.10 5.91 1.50
N GLY A 8 4.64 5.85 0.28
CA GLY A 8 5.11 4.63 -0.36
C GLY A 8 4.00 3.72 -0.92
N GLY A 9 4.23 2.41 -0.88
CA GLY A 9 3.44 1.40 -1.59
C GLY A 9 3.66 1.42 -3.10
N VAL A 10 2.96 0.55 -3.83
CA VAL A 10 3.15 0.37 -5.28
C VAL A 10 2.91 1.63 -6.12
N LEU A 11 2.07 2.56 -5.65
CA LEU A 11 1.79 3.83 -6.32
C LEU A 11 2.76 4.96 -5.91
N ALA A 12 3.74 4.66 -5.06
CA ALA A 12 4.77 5.59 -4.62
C ALA A 12 4.23 6.95 -4.11
N VAL A 13 3.29 6.92 -3.17
CA VAL A 13 2.76 8.14 -2.54
C VAL A 13 3.90 8.90 -1.87
N THR A 14 4.13 10.15 -2.30
CA THR A 14 5.17 11.04 -1.79
C THR A 14 4.67 11.88 -0.60
N ASP A 15 5.58 12.59 0.07
CA ASP A 15 5.22 13.52 1.15
C ASP A 15 4.35 14.67 0.61
N GLU A 16 4.62 15.13 -0.62
CA GLU A 16 3.86 16.17 -1.30
C GLU A 16 2.40 15.75 -1.57
N ASP A 17 2.21 14.49 -1.97
CA ASP A 17 0.89 13.92 -2.28
C ASP A 17 -0.03 13.85 -1.07
N LEU A 18 0.51 13.86 0.16
CA LEU A 18 -0.30 13.78 1.38
C LEU A 18 -1.32 14.91 1.46
N SER A 19 -0.99 16.09 0.96
CA SER A 19 -1.88 17.26 0.99
C SER A 19 -3.14 17.12 0.13
N ASP A 20 -3.16 16.19 -0.84
CA ASP A 20 -4.26 16.04 -1.78
C ASP A 20 -5.53 15.46 -1.14
N ARG A 21 -5.39 14.40 -0.31
CA ARG A 21 -6.53 13.61 0.20
C ARG A 21 -6.30 13.03 1.59
N TYR A 22 -5.63 13.76 2.47
CA TYR A 22 -5.57 13.42 3.90
C TYR A 22 -6.90 13.72 4.59
N HIS A 23 -7.63 12.69 5.00
CA HIS A 23 -8.99 12.86 5.55
C HIS A 23 -9.19 12.30 6.95
N THR A 24 -8.20 11.64 7.54
CA THR A 24 -8.30 11.16 8.92
C THR A 24 -7.94 12.23 9.92
N ALA A 25 -8.64 12.19 11.06
CA ALA A 25 -8.36 13.04 12.21
C ALA A 25 -7.45 12.37 13.26
N CYS A 26 -7.25 11.07 13.16
CA CYS A 26 -6.38 10.29 14.04
C CYS A 26 -5.13 9.88 13.26
N ASP A 27 -4.96 8.59 12.98
CA ASP A 27 -3.81 8.07 12.26
C ASP A 27 -4.07 7.98 10.75
N PRO A 28 -3.02 8.08 9.93
CA PRO A 28 -3.11 7.87 8.49
C PRO A 28 -3.56 6.44 8.16
N ARG A 29 -4.45 6.29 7.18
CA ARG A 29 -4.88 4.96 6.70
C ARG A 29 -4.21 4.60 5.39
N LEU A 30 -4.06 3.29 5.19
CA LEU A 30 -3.76 2.73 3.88
C LEU A 30 -4.90 3.02 2.90
N ASN A 31 -4.54 3.40 1.68
CA ASN A 31 -5.49 3.39 0.56
C ASN A 31 -5.73 1.95 0.05
N ALA A 32 -6.63 1.79 -0.91
CA ALA A 32 -7.02 0.46 -1.40
C ALA A 32 -5.85 -0.32 -2.01
N SER A 33 -4.98 0.35 -2.77
CA SER A 33 -3.80 -0.27 -3.38
C SER A 33 -2.80 -0.74 -2.33
N GLN A 34 -2.49 0.10 -1.34
CA GLN A 34 -1.59 -0.23 -0.23
C GLN A 34 -2.14 -1.35 0.64
N ALA A 35 -3.45 -1.36 0.92
CA ALA A 35 -4.08 -2.43 1.69
C ALA A 35 -4.05 -3.78 0.95
N LEU A 36 -4.25 -3.76 -0.36
CA LEU A 36 -4.20 -4.97 -1.18
C LEU A 36 -2.76 -5.51 -1.32
N GLU A 37 -1.78 -4.61 -1.51
CA GLU A 37 -0.36 -4.95 -1.47
C GLU A 37 0.02 -5.64 -0.16
N LEU A 38 -0.35 -5.04 0.99
CA LEU A 38 -0.12 -5.64 2.30
C LEU A 38 -0.81 -7.00 2.44
N ALA A 39 -2.04 -7.15 1.94
CA ALA A 39 -2.75 -8.43 2.00
C ALA A 39 -2.02 -9.54 1.22
N PHE A 40 -1.44 -9.24 0.06
CA PHE A 40 -0.63 -10.20 -0.69
C PHE A 40 0.66 -10.55 0.05
N LEU A 41 1.38 -9.55 0.58
CA LEU A 41 2.59 -9.79 1.36
C LEU A 41 2.31 -10.69 2.58
N VAL A 42 1.24 -10.42 3.32
CA VAL A 42 0.85 -11.25 4.47
C VAL A 42 0.46 -12.67 4.02
N ALA A 43 -0.24 -12.82 2.90
CA ALA A 43 -0.60 -14.14 2.37
C ALA A 43 0.64 -14.95 1.95
N GLU A 44 1.67 -14.31 1.37
CA GLU A 44 2.94 -14.94 1.03
C GLU A 44 3.69 -15.45 2.28
N GLU A 45 3.78 -14.60 3.30
CA GLU A 45 4.41 -14.97 4.58
C GLU A 45 3.70 -16.16 5.22
N LEU A 46 2.36 -16.19 5.18
CA LEU A 46 1.57 -17.32 5.68
C LEU A 46 1.70 -18.58 4.81
N ALA A 47 1.99 -18.45 3.52
CA ALA A 47 2.13 -19.56 2.58
C ALA A 47 3.53 -20.22 2.60
N GLY A 48 4.45 -19.74 3.44
CA GLY A 48 5.77 -20.34 3.60
C GLY A 48 6.86 -19.78 2.69
N GLY A 49 6.66 -18.59 2.10
CA GLY A 49 7.74 -17.75 1.59
C GLY A 49 8.47 -18.19 0.31
N ASP A 50 7.96 -19.15 -0.46
CA ASP A 50 8.60 -19.58 -1.71
C ASP A 50 8.08 -18.81 -2.95
N LYS A 51 8.66 -17.61 -3.15
CA LYS A 51 8.60 -16.66 -4.31
C LYS A 51 7.76 -15.39 -4.10
N PRO A 52 8.29 -14.20 -4.46
CA PRO A 52 7.58 -12.94 -4.26
C PRO A 52 6.49 -12.73 -5.31
N LEU A 53 5.22 -12.62 -4.90
CA LEU A 53 4.15 -12.08 -5.74
C LEU A 53 4.32 -10.56 -5.87
N ALA A 54 4.92 -9.91 -4.87
CA ALA A 54 5.31 -8.50 -4.88
C ALA A 54 6.09 -8.07 -6.14
N ALA A 55 6.93 -8.96 -6.69
CA ALA A 55 7.68 -8.69 -7.92
C ALA A 55 6.78 -8.53 -9.18
N LYS A 56 5.53 -9.01 -9.15
CA LYS A 56 4.58 -8.93 -10.26
C LYS A 56 3.62 -7.75 -10.17
N VAL A 57 3.41 -7.18 -8.99
CA VAL A 57 2.46 -6.06 -8.79
C VAL A 57 3.09 -4.72 -9.19
N ALA A 58 4.41 -4.58 -9.06
CA ALA A 58 5.15 -3.35 -9.38
C ALA A 58 5.46 -3.12 -10.88
N HIS A 59 5.10 -4.05 -11.77
CA HIS A 59 5.39 -3.97 -13.21
C HIS A 59 4.14 -4.10 -14.11
N GLY A 60 2.94 -3.88 -13.55
CA GLY A 60 1.67 -3.88 -14.28
C GLY A 60 1.15 -2.47 -14.55
#